data_AF-A0A9Q1CUE1-F1
#
_entry.id   AF-A0A9Q1CUE1-F1
#
_cell.length_a   1.000
_cell.length_b   1.000
_cell.length_c   1.000
_cell.angle_alpha   90.00
_cell.angle_beta   90.00
_cell.angle_gamma   90.00
#
_symmetry.space_group_name_H-M   'P 1'
#
loop_
_entity.id
_entity.type
_entity.pdbx_description
1 polymer ?
#
loop_
_entity_poly.entity_id
_entity_poly.type
_entity_poly.pdbx_seq_one_letter_code
_entity_poly.pdbx_strand_id
1 'polypeptide(L)'
;MQDYNYVWAQCLEITLELSCCKYPPESDLPGLWEANKPALLAYMQQVHLGVKGQVLDSTGAPVQNALVEVKGRRNICPFRTDRNGEYYRLLLPGNYTFTTGLLAQQRDSSGWAETVKWFPKASLPHAD
;
A
#
# COMPACT_ATOMS: atom_id res chain seq x y z
N MET A 1 -10.20 -3.90 -14.04
CA MET A 1 -10.28 -3.09 -12.80
C MET A 1 -8.89 -2.74 -12.32
N GLN A 2 -8.03 -3.75 -12.09
CA GLN A 2 -6.62 -3.67 -11.71
C GLN A 2 -5.87 -2.35 -11.99
N ASP A 3 -5.67 -2.00 -13.27
CA ASP A 3 -4.87 -0.82 -13.63
C ASP A 3 -5.50 0.49 -13.16
N TYR A 4 -6.83 0.56 -13.11
CA TYR A 4 -7.52 1.73 -12.63
C TYR A 4 -7.22 1.99 -11.15
N ASN A 5 -7.22 0.93 -10.34
CA ASN A 5 -6.92 1.04 -8.93
C ASN A 5 -5.47 1.48 -8.67
N TYR A 6 -4.54 1.00 -9.48
CA TYR A 6 -3.13 1.39 -9.37
C TYR A 6 -2.89 2.85 -9.77
N VAL A 7 -3.50 3.29 -10.88
CA VAL A 7 -3.26 4.62 -11.43
C VAL A 7 -4.05 5.68 -10.65
N TRP A 8 -5.36 5.51 -10.47
CA TRP A 8 -6.21 6.59 -9.95
C TRP A 8 -6.63 6.41 -8.50
N ALA A 9 -6.75 5.17 -8.01
CA ALA A 9 -7.23 4.92 -6.64
C ALA A 9 -6.11 4.72 -5.60
N GLN A 10 -4.84 4.82 -6.01
CA GLN A 10 -3.68 4.62 -5.13
C GLN A 10 -3.71 3.25 -4.41
N CYS A 11 -4.30 2.23 -5.03
CA CYS A 11 -4.49 0.90 -4.46
C CYS A 11 -3.79 -0.15 -5.33
N LEU A 12 -3.07 -1.08 -4.71
CA LEU A 12 -2.43 -2.18 -5.40
C LEU A 12 -3.40 -3.36 -5.46
N GLU A 13 -4.01 -3.54 -6.62
CA GLU A 13 -4.88 -4.68 -6.92
C GLU A 13 -4.15 -5.69 -7.81
N ILE A 14 -4.48 -6.97 -7.64
CA ILE A 14 -4.14 -8.05 -8.57
C ILE A 14 -5.41 -8.79 -8.98
N THR A 15 -5.38 -9.41 -10.15
CA THR A 15 -6.43 -10.30 -10.63
C THR A 15 -6.09 -11.74 -10.26
N LEU A 16 -7.01 -12.44 -9.61
CA LEU A 16 -6.86 -13.84 -9.22
C LEU A 16 -7.80 -14.72 -10.05
N GLU A 17 -7.23 -15.65 -10.82
CA GLU A 17 -7.98 -16.67 -11.56
C GLU A 17 -8.03 -17.95 -10.72
N LEU A 18 -9.15 -18.14 -9.99
CA LEU A 18 -9.25 -19.17 -8.94
C LEU A 18 -9.65 -20.56 -9.47
N SER A 19 -10.25 -20.64 -10.65
CA SER A 19 -10.72 -21.88 -11.24
C SER A 19 -10.79 -21.80 -12.77
N CYS A 20 -10.57 -22.94 -13.45
CA CYS A 20 -10.80 -23.05 -14.89
C CYS A 20 -12.29 -22.97 -15.24
N CYS A 21 -13.14 -23.61 -14.43
CA CYS A 21 -14.58 -23.51 -14.59
C CYS A 21 -15.08 -22.19 -14.01
N LYS A 22 -15.69 -21.36 -14.84
CA LYS A 22 -16.26 -20.06 -14.43
C LYS A 22 -17.46 -20.21 -13.49
N TYR A 23 -18.19 -21.33 -13.59
CA TYR A 23 -19.41 -21.60 -12.82
C TYR A 23 -19.40 -23.05 -12.33
N PRO A 24 -18.57 -23.38 -11.32
CA PRO A 24 -18.47 -24.74 -10.80
C PRO A 24 -19.79 -25.16 -10.12
N PRO A 25 -20.10 -26.47 -10.10
CA PRO A 25 -21.25 -26.97 -9.35
C PRO A 25 -21.08 -26.74 -7.85
N GLU A 26 -22.21 -26.64 -7.13
CA GLU A 26 -22.22 -26.38 -5.68
C GLU A 26 -21.39 -27.41 -4.88
N SER A 27 -21.34 -28.65 -5.36
CA SER A 27 -20.55 -29.74 -4.77
C SER A 27 -19.06 -29.44 -4.65
N ASP A 28 -18.52 -28.59 -5.53
CA ASP A 28 -17.08 -28.32 -5.61
C ASP A 28 -16.67 -27.11 -4.75
N LEU A 29 -17.64 -26.30 -4.31
CA LEU A 29 -17.40 -25.07 -3.54
C LEU A 29 -16.64 -25.31 -2.21
N PRO A 30 -16.94 -26.36 -1.41
CA PRO A 30 -16.18 -26.63 -0.20
C PRO A 30 -14.70 -26.91 -0.48
N GLY A 31 -14.40 -27.64 -1.56
CA GLY A 31 -13.03 -27.95 -1.97
C GLY A 31 -12.29 -26.70 -2.46
N LEU A 32 -12.94 -25.86 -3.26
CA LEU A 32 -12.39 -24.58 -3.71
C LEU A 32 -12.09 -23.65 -2.52
N TRP A 33 -12.96 -23.62 -1.52
CA TRP A 33 -12.75 -22.83 -0.31
C TRP A 33 -11.50 -23.29 0.46
N GLU A 34 -11.42 -24.58 0.79
CA GLU A 34 -10.30 -25.10 1.58
C GLU A 34 -8.96 -24.97 0.84
N ALA A 35 -8.97 -25.11 -0.49
CA ALA A 35 -7.77 -24.91 -1.31
C ALA A 35 -7.26 -23.45 -1.33
N ASN A 36 -8.17 -22.46 -1.27
CA ASN A 36 -7.80 -21.05 -1.42
C ASN A 36 -7.69 -20.30 -0.08
N LYS A 37 -8.33 -20.80 0.99
CA LYS A 37 -8.38 -20.14 2.30
C LYS A 37 -6.98 -19.75 2.83
N PRO A 38 -5.94 -20.61 2.81
CA PRO A 38 -4.61 -20.22 3.29
C PRO A 38 -4.01 -19.08 2.47
N ALA A 39 -4.16 -19.12 1.15
CA ALA A 39 -3.64 -18.10 0.25
C ALA A 39 -4.36 -16.75 0.43
N LEU A 40 -5.69 -16.76 0.61
CA LEU A 40 -6.47 -15.55 0.88
C LEU A 40 -6.05 -14.89 2.20
N LEU A 41 -5.83 -15.67 3.25
CA LEU A 41 -5.33 -15.16 4.53
C LEU A 41 -3.92 -14.58 4.40
N ALA A 42 -3.02 -15.29 3.73
CA ALA A 42 -1.65 -14.82 3.49
C ALA A 42 -1.62 -13.55 2.63
N TYR A 43 -2.53 -13.43 1.65
CA TYR A 43 -2.67 -12.24 0.81
C TYR A 43 -3.14 -11.02 1.63
N MET A 44 -4.13 -11.18 2.50
CA MET A 44 -4.58 -10.10 3.40
C MET A 44 -3.46 -9.63 4.33
N GLN A 45 -2.60 -10.53 4.80
CA GLN A 45 -1.44 -10.16 5.63
C GLN A 45 -0.43 -9.28 4.88
N GLN A 46 -0.35 -9.37 3.54
CA GLN A 46 0.58 -8.54 2.75
C GLN A 46 0.26 -7.05 2.82
N VAL A 47 -0.96 -6.66 3.24
CA VAL A 47 -1.33 -5.24 3.42
C VAL A 47 -0.47 -4.55 4.48
N HIS A 48 0.22 -5.31 5.33
CA HIS A 48 1.11 -4.79 6.36
C HIS A 48 2.58 -4.66 5.92
N LEU A 49 2.91 -4.95 4.65
CA LEU A 49 4.25 -4.70 4.12
C LEU A 49 4.54 -3.21 3.93
N GLY A 50 5.83 -2.90 3.85
CA GLY A 50 6.32 -1.56 3.50
C GLY A 50 6.23 -0.55 4.64
N VAL A 51 5.82 0.67 4.32
CA VAL A 51 5.85 1.83 5.22
C VAL A 51 4.48 2.48 5.28
N LYS A 52 4.06 2.88 6.47
CA LYS A 52 2.90 3.73 6.70
C LYS A 52 3.26 4.83 7.69
N GLY A 53 2.59 5.96 7.59
CA GLY A 53 2.88 7.11 8.46
C GLY A 53 1.89 8.25 8.25
N GLN A 54 2.19 9.38 8.88
CA GLN A 54 1.45 10.62 8.72
C GLN A 54 2.39 11.75 8.33
N VAL A 55 1.94 12.63 7.44
CA VAL A 55 2.60 13.90 7.14
C VAL A 55 1.95 14.99 7.98
N LEU A 56 2.75 15.66 8.80
CA LEU A 56 2.32 16.74 9.68
C LEU A 56 3.01 18.05 9.29
N ASP A 57 2.35 19.17 9.53
CA ASP A 57 2.97 20.49 9.39
C ASP A 57 3.79 20.87 10.64
N SER A 58 4.34 22.09 10.66
CA SER A 58 5.15 22.60 11.77
C SER A 58 4.37 22.80 13.07
N THR A 59 3.04 22.83 13.01
CA THR A 59 2.15 22.90 14.17
C THR A 59 1.74 21.51 14.69
N GLY A 60 2.14 20.45 13.98
CA GLY A 60 1.75 19.08 14.27
C GLY A 60 0.38 18.70 13.70
N ALA A 61 -0.23 19.53 12.85
CA ALA A 61 -1.51 19.24 12.22
C ALA A 61 -1.34 18.36 10.98
N PRO A 62 -2.28 17.44 10.69
CA PRO A 62 -2.19 16.55 9.54
C PRO A 62 -2.34 17.29 8.21
N VAL A 63 -1.47 16.98 7.27
CA VAL A 63 -1.48 17.58 5.93
C VAL A 63 -2.17 16.63 4.96
N GLN A 64 -3.39 16.98 4.57
CA GLN A 64 -4.13 16.27 3.52
C GLN A 64 -3.50 16.53 2.14
N ASN A 65 -3.56 15.54 1.25
CA ASN A 65 -3.12 15.62 -0.15
C ASN A 65 -1.61 15.91 -0.36
N ALA A 66 -0.80 15.75 0.68
CA ALA A 66 0.65 15.80 0.57
C ALA A 66 1.14 14.65 -0.30
N LEU A 67 2.01 14.95 -1.26
CA LEU A 67 2.75 13.99 -2.06
C LEU A 67 3.63 13.14 -1.16
N VAL A 68 3.67 11.84 -1.43
CA VAL A 68 4.58 10.88 -0.79
C VAL A 68 5.15 9.96 -1.86
N GLU A 69 6.32 10.33 -2.39
CA GLU A 69 6.98 9.60 -3.47
C GLU A 69 8.24 8.87 -3.00
N VAL A 70 8.49 7.70 -3.57
CA VAL A 70 9.75 6.98 -3.35
C VAL A 70 10.71 7.35 -4.46
N LYS A 71 11.89 7.85 -4.10
CA LYS A 71 12.92 8.26 -5.07
C LYS A 71 13.22 7.11 -6.05
N GLY A 72 13.14 7.40 -7.34
CA GLY A 72 13.35 6.41 -8.40
C GLY A 72 12.13 5.54 -8.75
N ARG A 73 10.98 5.73 -8.09
CA ARG A 73 9.72 5.04 -8.39
C ARG A 73 8.60 6.05 -8.64
N ARG A 74 8.48 6.50 -9.88
CA ARG A 74 7.44 7.46 -10.29
C ARG A 74 6.15 6.73 -10.62
N ASN A 75 5.04 7.23 -10.09
CA ASN A 75 3.69 6.79 -10.44
C ASN A 75 3.08 7.80 -11.45
N ILE A 76 2.24 7.33 -12.38
CA ILE A 76 1.56 8.22 -13.36
C ILE A 76 0.75 9.28 -12.62
N CYS A 77 -0.04 8.86 -11.64
CA CYS A 77 -0.61 9.76 -10.64
C CYS A 77 0.20 9.64 -9.34
N PRO A 78 0.72 10.76 -8.80
CA PRO A 78 1.48 10.73 -7.57
C PRO A 78 0.67 10.22 -6.38
N PHE A 79 1.32 9.49 -5.48
CA PHE A 79 0.71 9.07 -4.22
C PHE A 79 0.55 10.25 -3.27
N ARG A 80 -0.60 10.30 -2.61
CA ARG A 80 -1.01 11.36 -1.69
C ARG A 80 -1.49 10.83 -0.35
N THR A 81 -1.34 11.66 0.67
CA THR A 81 -1.96 11.44 1.98
C THR A 81 -3.47 11.64 1.94
N ASP A 82 -4.18 10.93 2.82
CA ASP A 82 -5.61 11.07 3.02
C ASP A 82 -5.98 12.31 3.87
N ARG A 83 -7.26 12.43 4.26
CA ARG A 83 -7.76 13.55 5.09
C ARG A 83 -7.11 13.67 6.47
N ASN A 84 -6.51 12.58 6.97
CA ASN A 84 -5.82 12.52 8.25
C ASN A 84 -4.29 12.67 8.07
N GLY A 85 -3.83 13.01 6.86
CA GLY A 85 -2.40 13.08 6.56
C GLY A 85 -1.75 11.70 6.47
N GLU A 86 -2.52 10.61 6.47
CA GLU A 86 -1.98 9.25 6.47
C GLU A 86 -1.56 8.81 5.07
N TYR A 87 -0.46 8.06 4.99
CA TYR A 87 -0.03 7.39 3.78
C TYR A 87 0.33 5.93 4.05
N TYR A 88 0.20 5.12 3.01
CA TYR A 88 0.52 3.69 3.01
C TYR A 88 1.27 3.35 1.73
N ARG A 89 2.45 2.76 1.86
CA ARG A 89 3.32 2.41 0.74
C ARG A 89 3.84 0.98 0.89
N LEU A 90 3.22 0.05 0.15
CA LEU A 90 3.70 -1.33 0.07
C LEU A 90 5.08 -1.35 -0.61
N LEU A 91 6.07 -1.86 0.11
CA LEU A 91 7.47 -1.97 -0.32
C LEU A 91 8.04 -3.27 0.22
N LEU A 92 8.97 -3.85 -0.53
CA LEU A 92 9.77 -4.97 -0.05
C LEU A 92 10.79 -4.48 0.99
N PRO A 93 11.37 -5.37 1.81
CA PRO A 93 12.46 -4.99 2.71
C PRO A 93 13.63 -4.35 1.96
N GLY A 94 14.05 -3.16 2.39
CA GLY A 94 15.14 -2.43 1.76
C GLY A 94 15.23 -0.99 2.26
N ASN A 95 16.27 -0.28 1.83
CA ASN A 95 16.46 1.14 2.14
C ASN A 95 15.86 1.99 1.03
N TYR A 96 14.97 2.91 1.41
CA TYR A 96 14.28 3.80 0.49
C TYR A 96 14.42 5.25 0.96
N THR A 97 14.48 6.17 0.01
CA THR A 97 14.38 7.60 0.27
C THR A 97 13.01 8.08 -0.18
N PHE A 98 12.29 8.73 0.71
CA PHE A 98 11.01 9.35 0.40
C PHE A 98 11.20 10.83 0.10
N THR A 99 10.28 11.39 -0.67
CA THR A 99 10.13 12.82 -0.86
C THR A 99 8.68 13.17 -0.58
N THR A 100 8.50 14.05 0.40
CA THR A 100 7.19 14.56 0.79
C THR A 100 7.05 16.03 0.42
N GLY A 101 5.83 16.48 0.13
CA GLY A 101 5.58 17.89 -0.18
C GLY A 101 4.19 18.15 -0.72
N LEU A 102 3.82 19.41 -0.92
CA LEU A 102 2.59 19.78 -1.62
C LEU A 102 2.89 19.97 -3.11
N LEU A 103 1.89 19.77 -3.97
CA LEU A 103 2.07 20.07 -5.40
C LEU A 103 2.47 21.56 -5.56
N ALA A 104 3.59 21.78 -6.24
CA ALA A 104 4.09 23.07 -6.69
C ALA A 104 4.28 24.13 -5.59
N GLN A 105 5.03 23.82 -4.55
CA GLN A 105 5.91 24.83 -3.95
C GLN A 105 7.34 24.46 -4.32
N GLN A 106 8.04 25.41 -4.94
CA GLN A 106 9.45 25.31 -5.32
C GLN A 106 10.28 24.74 -4.17
N ARG A 107 11.41 24.13 -4.54
CA ARG A 107 12.55 23.85 -3.65
C ARG A 107 12.79 25.07 -2.76
N ASP A 108 12.21 25.07 -1.57
CA ASP A 108 12.71 25.88 -0.48
C ASP A 108 12.86 24.97 0.73
N SER A 109 14.01 25.15 1.36
CA SER A 109 14.73 24.22 2.20
C SER A 109 14.17 24.04 3.61
N SER A 110 12.87 24.26 3.84
CA SER A 110 12.26 24.08 5.15
C SER A 110 11.84 22.61 5.34
N GLY A 111 12.71 21.88 6.04
CA GLY A 111 12.50 20.48 6.42
C GLY A 111 11.23 20.31 7.25
N TRP A 112 10.31 19.52 6.71
CA TRP A 112 9.20 18.96 7.47
C TRP A 112 9.73 17.79 8.31
N ALA A 113 9.40 17.78 9.60
CA ALA A 113 9.75 16.69 10.49
C ALA A 113 8.87 15.48 10.18
N GLU A 114 9.39 14.52 9.43
CA GLU A 114 8.69 13.27 9.13
C GLU A 114 8.74 12.34 10.36
N THR A 115 7.58 11.95 10.91
CA THR A 115 7.51 10.80 11.81
C THR A 115 7.18 9.56 10.99
N VAL A 116 8.22 8.91 10.42
CA VAL A 116 8.09 7.62 9.74
C VAL A 116 8.08 6.51 10.80
N LYS A 117 6.92 5.90 11.04
CA LYS A 117 6.81 4.72 11.93
C LYS A 117 7.01 3.44 11.13
N TRP A 118 8.16 2.81 11.32
CA TRP A 118 8.43 1.45 10.85
C TRP A 118 7.68 0.45 11.73
N PHE A 119 6.82 -0.37 11.13
CA PHE A 119 6.23 -1.51 11.82
C PHE A 119 7.07 -2.75 11.55
N PRO A 120 7.33 -3.60 12.55
CA PRO A 120 8.13 -4.80 12.36
C PRO A 120 7.45 -5.76 11.38
N LYS A 121 8.27 -6.53 10.66
CA LYS A 121 7.83 -7.61 9.75
C LYS A 121 6.74 -8.44 10.45
N ALA A 122 5.60 -8.61 9.79
CA ALA A 122 4.74 -9.75 10.10
C ALA A 122 5.56 -11.01 9.78
N SER A 123 6.00 -11.72 10.82
CA SER A 123 6.58 -13.05 10.67
C SER A 123 5.45 -13.98 10.23
N LEU A 124 5.51 -14.44 8.98
CA LEU A 124 4.70 -15.57 8.53
C LEU A 124 5.06 -16.78 9.41
N PRO A 125 4.09 -17.49 10.00
CA PRO A 125 4.38 -18.83 10.49
C PRO A 125 4.81 -19.66 9.29
N HIS A 126 5.96 -20.32 9.41
CA HIS A 126 6.38 -21.34 8.45
C HIS A 126 5.23 -22.35 8.32
N ALA A 127 4.73 -22.53 7.10
CA ALA A 127 3.92 -23.68 6.77
C ALA A 127 4.88 -24.86 6.70
N ASP A 128 4.87 -25.69 7.75
CA ASP A 128 5.37 -27.07 7.70
C ASP A 128 4.43 -27.94 6.84
#